data_AF-A0A0A9XLF9-F1
#
_entry.id   AF-A0A0A9XLF9-F1
#
_cell.length_a   1.000
_cell.length_b   1.000
_cell.length_c   1.000
_cell.angle_alpha   90.00
_cell.angle_beta   90.00
_cell.angle_gamma   90.00
#
_symmetry.space_group_name_H-M   'P 1'
#
loop_
_entity.id
_entity.type
_entity.pdbx_description
1 polymer ?
#
loop_
_entity_poly.entity_id
_entity_poly.type
_entity_poly.pdbx_seq_one_letter_code
_entity_poly.pdbx_strand_id
1 'polypeptide(L)'
;MGLRLRSHILLFNASMDMFMQLALRFTKGVSQNMVAMQISQMLARSFVAFSGSKSKLLKIEHADRYGFRPREILARLVNCLTAFRRSNNFLRCLSQCDIPLADIRNAMQSVMTRQLVSEELL
;
A
#
# COMPACT_ATOMS: atom_id res chain seq x y z
N MET A 1 -21.92 -8.55 -11.43
CA MET A 1 -20.98 -7.44 -11.11
C MET A 1 -19.97 -7.75 -10.01
N GLY A 2 -20.24 -8.68 -9.07
CA GLY A 2 -19.33 -9.02 -7.98
C GLY A 2 -18.00 -9.74 -8.33
N LEU A 3 -17.95 -10.48 -9.44
CA LEU A 3 -16.73 -11.16 -9.90
C LEU A 3 -15.58 -10.20 -10.19
N ARG A 4 -15.87 -8.97 -10.65
CA ARG A 4 -14.83 -7.97 -10.96
C ARG A 4 -14.12 -7.47 -9.71
N LEU A 5 -14.86 -7.17 -8.64
CA LEU A 5 -14.27 -6.67 -7.39
C LEU A 5 -13.34 -7.70 -6.75
N ARG A 6 -13.77 -8.96 -6.69
CA ARG A 6 -12.93 -10.06 -6.18
C ARG A 6 -11.64 -10.20 -7.00
N SER A 7 -11.73 -10.16 -8.33
CA SER A 7 -10.53 -10.22 -9.19
C SER A 7 -9.60 -9.03 -8.99
N HIS A 8 -10.14 -7.82 -8.77
CA HIS A 8 -9.31 -6.65 -8.47
C HIS A 8 -8.61 -6.75 -7.11
N ILE A 9 -9.28 -7.30 -6.09
CA ILE A 9 -8.67 -7.53 -4.77
C ILE A 9 -7.58 -8.61 -4.86
N LEU A 10 -7.83 -9.71 -5.59
CA LEU A 10 -6.84 -10.75 -5.83
C LEU A 10 -5.62 -10.21 -6.57
N LEU A 11 -5.83 -9.42 -7.63
CA LEU A 11 -4.76 -8.77 -8.37
C LEU A 11 -3.96 -7.82 -7.48
N PHE A 12 -4.64 -7.00 -6.66
CA PHE A 12 -3.98 -6.12 -5.71
C PHE A 12 -3.08 -6.92 -4.74
N ASN A 13 -3.60 -8.02 -4.17
CA ASN A 13 -2.81 -8.85 -3.26
C ASN A 13 -1.59 -9.47 -3.96
N ALA A 14 -1.76 -10.01 -5.16
CA ALA A 14 -0.65 -10.56 -5.95
C ALA A 14 0.41 -9.50 -6.29
N SER A 15 -0.01 -8.28 -6.63
CA SER A 15 0.92 -7.16 -6.86
C SER A 15 1.70 -6.81 -5.59
N MET A 16 1.05 -6.81 -4.42
CA MET A 16 1.74 -6.59 -3.15
C MET A 16 2.79 -7.67 -2.86
N ASP A 17 2.50 -8.95 -3.16
CA ASP A 17 3.47 -10.04 -3.01
C ASP A 17 4.69 -9.83 -3.92
N MET A 18 4.44 -9.47 -5.18
CA MET A 18 5.51 -9.13 -6.14
C MET A 18 6.37 -7.97 -5.63
N PHE A 19 5.76 -6.91 -5.09
CA PHE A 19 6.50 -5.75 -4.59
C PHE A 19 7.34 -6.07 -3.36
N MET A 20 6.83 -6.89 -2.43
CA MET A 20 7.60 -7.36 -1.29
C MET A 20 8.82 -8.18 -1.74
N GLN A 21 8.66 -9.05 -2.74
CA GLN A 21 9.80 -9.79 -3.31
C GLN A 21 10.82 -8.86 -3.99
N LEU A 22 10.35 -7.83 -4.69
CA LEU A 22 11.24 -6.81 -5.28
C LEU A 22 11.99 -6.02 -4.22
N ALA A 23 11.35 -5.67 -3.11
CA ALA A 23 11.98 -4.93 -2.01
C ALA A 23 13.21 -5.65 -1.46
N LEU A 24 13.17 -6.99 -1.41
CA LEU A 24 14.29 -7.83 -0.98
C LEU A 24 15.46 -7.86 -1.97
N ARG A 25 15.21 -7.59 -3.25
CA ARG A 25 16.18 -7.73 -4.36
C ARG A 25 16.51 -6.40 -5.05
N PHE A 26 16.20 -5.28 -4.42
CA PHE A 26 16.29 -3.96 -5.07
C PHE A 26 17.74 -3.50 -5.26
N THR A 27 18.39 -3.95 -6.34
CA THR A 27 19.77 -3.60 -6.73
C THR A 27 19.81 -2.45 -7.74
N LYS A 28 20.60 -1.40 -7.43
CA LYS A 28 20.74 -0.15 -8.21
C LYS A 28 20.76 -0.35 -9.76
N GLY A 29 19.79 0.24 -10.48
CA GLY A 29 19.74 0.27 -11.95
C GLY A 29 18.66 1.22 -12.50
N VAL A 30 18.83 1.74 -13.74
CA VAL A 30 17.94 2.78 -14.34
C VAL A 30 16.51 2.28 -14.59
N SER A 31 16.35 1.05 -15.07
CA SER A 31 15.02 0.42 -15.21
C SER A 31 14.32 0.26 -13.85
N GLN A 32 15.09 0.08 -12.77
CA GLN A 32 14.55 0.04 -11.41
C GLN A 32 14.11 1.41 -10.90
N ASN A 33 14.60 2.53 -11.44
CA ASN A 33 14.11 3.87 -11.06
C ASN A 33 12.68 4.11 -11.57
N MET A 34 12.38 3.71 -12.80
CA MET A 34 11.01 3.82 -13.34
C MET A 34 10.05 2.90 -12.60
N VAL A 35 10.48 1.67 -12.30
CA VAL A 35 9.70 0.72 -11.49
C VAL A 35 9.53 1.24 -10.05
N ALA A 36 10.59 1.79 -9.44
CA ALA A 36 10.51 2.41 -8.11
C ALA A 36 9.49 3.54 -8.07
N MET A 37 9.45 4.38 -9.12
CA MET A 37 8.47 5.48 -9.21
C MET A 37 7.03 4.97 -9.32
N GLN A 38 6.78 3.96 -10.15
CA GLN A 38 5.43 3.41 -10.27
C GLN A 38 4.99 2.71 -8.97
N ILE A 39 5.88 1.95 -8.33
CA ILE A 39 5.61 1.31 -7.05
C ILE A 39 5.38 2.37 -5.97
N SER A 40 6.21 3.43 -5.90
CA SER A 40 6.05 4.48 -4.90
C SER A 40 4.73 5.24 -5.07
N GLN A 41 4.34 5.58 -6.31
CA GLN A 41 3.07 6.20 -6.62
C GLN A 41 1.88 5.32 -6.22
N MET A 42 1.92 4.03 -6.59
CA MET A 42 0.84 3.11 -6.24
C MET A 42 0.73 2.95 -4.71
N LEU A 43 1.84 2.66 -4.03
CA LEU A 43 1.85 2.47 -2.58
C LEU A 43 1.39 3.73 -1.85
N ALA A 44 1.85 4.92 -2.24
CA ALA A 44 1.41 6.19 -1.64
C ALA A 44 -0.09 6.43 -1.81
N ARG A 45 -0.61 6.28 -3.04
CA ARG A 45 -2.04 6.44 -3.34
C ARG A 45 -2.90 5.46 -2.55
N SER A 46 -2.54 4.17 -2.57
CA SER A 46 -3.27 3.14 -1.84
C SER A 46 -3.20 3.37 -0.33
N PHE A 47 -2.04 3.71 0.20
CA PHE A 47 -1.87 3.96 1.63
C PHE A 47 -2.75 5.12 2.14
N VAL A 48 -2.77 6.25 1.43
CA VAL A 48 -3.64 7.39 1.77
C VAL A 48 -5.13 7.02 1.61
N ALA A 49 -5.50 6.27 0.59
CA ALA A 49 -6.89 5.87 0.37
C ALA A 49 -7.42 4.96 1.49
N PHE A 50 -6.64 3.97 1.94
CA PHE A 50 -7.05 3.00 2.96
C PHE A 50 -6.92 3.52 4.41
N SER A 51 -6.00 4.46 4.67
CA SER A 51 -5.84 5.07 6.01
C SER A 51 -6.73 6.31 6.22
N GLY A 52 -7.08 7.01 5.14
CA GLY A 52 -7.81 8.27 5.17
C GLY A 52 -9.30 8.17 5.47
N SER A 53 -9.97 9.32 5.53
CA SER A 53 -11.42 9.43 5.76
C SER A 53 -12.26 8.68 4.72
N LYS A 54 -11.75 8.58 3.47
CA LYS A 54 -12.39 7.82 2.38
C LYS A 54 -12.61 6.35 2.70
N SER A 55 -11.71 5.72 3.47
CA SER A 55 -11.85 4.35 3.95
C SER A 55 -13.08 4.17 4.85
N LYS A 56 -13.43 5.18 5.66
CA LYS A 56 -14.64 5.15 6.51
C LYS A 56 -15.94 5.21 5.71
N LEU A 57 -15.89 5.80 4.52
CA LEU A 57 -17.06 5.98 3.64
C LEU A 57 -17.30 4.76 2.75
N LEU A 58 -16.32 3.85 2.64
CA LEU A 58 -16.42 2.69 1.78
C LEU A 58 -17.29 1.59 2.44
N LYS A 59 -18.59 1.63 2.21
CA LYS A 59 -19.53 0.57 2.59
C LYS A 59 -19.70 -0.39 1.41
N ILE A 60 -19.00 -1.51 1.45
CA ILE A 60 -19.21 -2.61 0.50
C ILE A 60 -20.16 -3.61 1.15
N GLU A 61 -21.34 -3.76 0.56
CA GLU A 61 -22.33 -4.75 0.99
C GLU A 61 -21.77 -6.17 0.77
N HIS A 62 -21.86 -7.01 1.80
CA HIS A 62 -21.30 -8.38 1.81
C HIS A 62 -19.79 -8.45 1.43
N ALA A 63 -18.97 -7.56 2.00
CA ALA A 63 -17.52 -7.49 1.78
C ALA A 63 -16.79 -8.85 1.81
N ASP A 64 -17.21 -9.76 2.68
CA ASP A 64 -16.64 -11.10 2.84
C ASP A 64 -16.74 -11.95 1.57
N ARG A 65 -17.83 -11.80 0.79
CA ARG A 65 -18.04 -12.53 -0.48
C ARG A 65 -16.99 -12.16 -1.54
N TYR A 66 -16.35 -11.00 -1.38
CA TYR A 66 -15.32 -10.49 -2.27
C TYR A 66 -13.91 -10.65 -1.70
N GLY A 67 -13.77 -11.12 -0.46
CA GLY A 67 -12.51 -11.13 0.26
C GLY A 67 -12.01 -9.71 0.58
N PHE A 68 -12.89 -8.72 0.65
CA PHE A 68 -12.51 -7.35 0.95
C PHE A 68 -12.28 -7.17 2.45
N ARG A 69 -11.00 -7.24 2.86
CA ARG A 69 -10.57 -7.07 4.24
C ARG A 69 -9.68 -5.84 4.37
N PRO A 70 -10.24 -4.64 4.62
CA PRO A 70 -9.51 -3.38 4.54
C PRO A 70 -8.36 -3.27 5.55
N ARG A 71 -8.49 -3.89 6.73
CA ARG A 71 -7.41 -3.95 7.72
C ARG A 71 -6.23 -4.79 7.23
N GLU A 72 -6.48 -5.96 6.67
CA GLU A 72 -5.43 -6.82 6.11
C GLU A 72 -4.73 -6.15 4.92
N ILE A 73 -5.50 -5.50 4.05
CA ILE A 73 -4.97 -4.71 2.92
C ILE A 73 -4.04 -3.59 3.44
N LEU A 74 -4.48 -2.86 4.46
CA LEU A 74 -3.67 -1.79 5.06
C LEU A 74 -2.42 -2.32 5.74
N ALA A 75 -2.50 -3.46 6.46
CA ALA A 75 -1.35 -4.11 7.06
C ALA A 75 -0.32 -4.53 6.00
N ARG A 76 -0.77 -5.13 4.90
CA ARG A 76 0.10 -5.48 3.76
C ARG A 76 0.77 -4.24 3.13
N LEU A 77 0.03 -3.14 2.99
CA LEU A 77 0.58 -1.87 2.50
C LEU A 77 1.69 -1.34 3.41
N VAL A 78 1.46 -1.33 4.72
CA VAL A 78 2.46 -0.90 5.72
C VAL A 78 3.68 -1.82 5.70
N ASN A 79 3.48 -3.13 5.63
CA ASN A 79 4.58 -4.10 5.55
C ASN A 79 5.43 -3.88 4.29
N CYS A 80 4.79 -3.66 3.14
CA CYS A 80 5.51 -3.38 1.90
C CYS A 80 6.29 -2.06 1.96
N LEU A 81 5.69 -0.97 2.47
CA LEU A 81 6.39 0.30 2.68
C LEU A 81 7.60 0.13 3.61
N THR A 82 7.43 -0.65 4.67
CA THR A 82 8.49 -0.99 5.63
C THR A 82 9.61 -1.80 4.98
N ALA A 83 9.28 -2.72 4.07
CA ALA A 83 10.27 -3.50 3.33
C ALA A 83 11.18 -2.61 2.47
N PHE A 84 10.63 -1.51 1.90
CA PHE A 84 11.41 -0.54 1.13
C PHE A 84 12.13 0.53 1.96
N ARG A 85 12.02 0.54 3.30
CA ARG A 85 12.54 1.61 4.18
C ARG A 85 14.05 1.88 4.04
N ARG A 86 14.82 0.89 3.59
CA ARG A 86 16.30 0.99 3.40
C ARG A 86 16.68 1.36 1.96
N SER A 87 15.72 1.44 1.04
CA SER A 87 15.98 1.78 -0.36
C SER A 87 15.94 3.30 -0.55
N ASN A 88 17.11 3.95 -0.53
CA ASN A 88 17.23 5.40 -0.77
C ASN A 88 16.61 5.82 -2.11
N ASN A 89 16.67 4.95 -3.11
CA ASN A 89 16.05 5.20 -4.41
C ASN A 89 14.52 5.23 -4.30
N PHE A 90 13.93 4.24 -3.63
CA PHE A 90 12.50 4.22 -3.38
C PHE A 90 12.04 5.43 -2.56
N LEU A 91 12.78 5.79 -1.49
CA LEU A 91 12.46 6.96 -0.68
C LEU A 91 12.50 8.26 -1.49
N ARG A 92 13.46 8.40 -2.40
CA ARG A 92 13.52 9.53 -3.34
C ARG A 92 12.29 9.54 -4.25
N CYS A 93 11.95 8.42 -4.87
CA CYS A 93 10.75 8.29 -5.70
C CYS A 93 9.45 8.55 -4.90
N LEU A 94 9.39 8.15 -3.63
CA LEU A 94 8.25 8.41 -2.75
C LEU A 94 8.12 9.92 -2.46
N SER A 95 9.23 10.62 -2.25
CA SER A 95 9.22 12.07 -2.05
C SER A 95 8.84 12.87 -3.30
N GLN A 96 8.96 12.26 -4.48
CA GLN A 96 8.67 12.86 -5.78
C GLN A 96 7.34 12.39 -6.38
N CYS A 97 6.55 11.58 -5.65
CA CYS A 97 5.27 11.13 -6.15
C CYS A 97 4.23 12.26 -6.12
N ASP A 98 3.17 12.14 -6.92
CA ASP A 98 2.12 13.16 -7.03
C ASP A 98 1.24 13.31 -5.77
N ILE A 99 1.56 12.59 -4.69
CA ILE A 99 0.81 12.62 -3.44
C ILE A 99 1.52 13.57 -2.47
N PRO A 100 0.83 14.60 -1.96
CA PRO A 100 1.43 15.53 -1.00
C PRO A 100 2.02 14.79 0.20
N LEU A 101 3.26 15.13 0.58
CA LEU A 101 3.93 14.51 1.72
C LEU A 101 3.13 14.67 3.03
N ALA A 102 2.39 15.78 3.16
CA ALA A 102 1.49 16.01 4.27
C ALA A 102 0.40 14.92 4.38
N ASP A 103 -0.15 14.48 3.25
CA ASP A 103 -1.18 13.43 3.22
C ASP A 103 -0.59 12.07 3.61
N ILE A 104 0.61 11.76 3.13
CA ILE A 104 1.33 10.53 3.52
C ILE A 104 1.63 10.55 5.03
N ARG A 105 2.06 11.69 5.57
CA ARG A 105 2.34 11.86 7.00
C ARG A 105 1.07 11.72 7.83
N ASN A 106 -0.02 12.35 7.41
CA ASN A 106 -1.31 12.26 8.09
C ASN A 106 -1.88 10.83 8.05
N ALA A 107 -1.64 10.10 6.95
CA ALA A 107 -1.95 8.70 6.81
C ALA A 107 -1.15 7.84 7.81
N MET A 108 0.17 8.06 7.93
CA MET A 108 1.02 7.37 8.92
C MET A 108 0.52 7.63 10.35
N GLN A 109 0.26 8.89 10.69
CA GLN A 109 -0.27 9.26 12.01
C GLN A 109 -1.63 8.60 12.27
N SER A 110 -2.51 8.56 11.26
CA SER A 110 -3.82 7.91 11.36
C SER A 110 -3.69 6.42 11.62
N VAL A 111 -2.75 5.72 10.97
CA VAL A 111 -2.50 4.30 11.21
C VAL A 111 -2.00 4.07 12.64
N MET A 112 -1.05 4.87 13.11
CA MET A 112 -0.48 4.74 14.46
C MET A 112 -1.50 5.06 15.55
N THR A 113 -2.13 6.24 15.50
CA THR A 113 -3.07 6.70 16.54
C THR A 113 -4.31 5.80 16.64
N ARG A 114 -4.76 5.24 15.51
CA ARG A 114 -5.96 4.39 15.48
C ARG A 114 -5.65 2.90 15.54
N GLN A 115 -4.38 2.52 15.73
CA GLN A 115 -3.91 1.12 15.76
C GLN A 115 -4.51 0.28 14.61
N LEU A 116 -4.52 0.84 13.39
CA LEU A 116 -5.17 0.18 12.24
C LEU A 116 -4.39 -1.03 11.73
N VAL A 117 -3.16 -1.21 12.22
CA VAL A 117 -2.28 -2.33 11.99
C VAL A 117 -1.72 -2.75 13.35
N SER A 118 -1.84 -4.03 13.68
CA SER A 118 -1.24 -4.66 14.87
C SER A 118 0.07 -5.35 14.49
N GLU A 119 1.02 -5.46 15.44
CA GLU A 119 2.23 -6.29 15.27
C GLU A 119 1.92 -7.80 15.24
N GLU A 120 0.71 -8.20 15.61
CA GLU A 120 0.21 -9.58 15.48
C GLU A 120 -0.09 -9.91 14.00
N LEU A 121 0.97 -10.21 13.26
CA LEU A 121 0.94 -11.01 12.04
C LEU A 121 1.95 -12.16 12.24
N LEU A 122 1.51 -13.18 12.97
CA LEU A 122 2.03 -14.54 12.90
C LEU A 122 0.94 -15.43 12.30
#